data_AF-A0A182K1E7-F1
#
_entry.id   AF-A0A182K1E7-F1
#
_cell.length_a   1.000
_cell.length_b   1.000
_cell.length_c   1.000
_cell.angle_alpha   90.00
_cell.angle_beta   90.00
_cell.angle_gamma   90.00
#
_symmetry.space_group_name_H-M   'P 1'
#
loop_
_entity.id
_entity.type
_entity.pdbx_description
1 polymer ?
#
loop_
_entity_poly.entity_id
_entity_poly.type
_entity_poly.pdbx_seq_one_letter_code
_entity_poly.pdbx_strand_id
1 'polypeptide(L)'
;MYSEWASLYPVIAENINNAQTQSVLGKFSTVGGRDVAAVVIKQLASTLGITNNAEPSNLHTDQEVQWCMDVICHGLSLPLSEHDIIKDGVNIYCEWISAVLPQTKI
;
A
#
# COMPACT_ATOMS: atom_id res chain seq x y z
N MET A 1 -28.58 1.88 2.77
CA MET A 1 -27.27 2.52 2.53
C MET A 1 -26.11 1.75 3.18
N TYR A 2 -26.15 1.39 4.48
CA TYR A 2 -25.13 0.49 5.08
C TYR A 2 -25.46 -1.02 4.99
N SER A 3 -26.69 -1.38 4.64
CA SER A 3 -27.12 -2.77 4.42
C SER A 3 -26.34 -3.47 3.31
N GLU A 4 -25.94 -2.73 2.27
CA GLU A 4 -25.14 -3.23 1.15
C GLU A 4 -23.68 -3.48 1.56
N TRP A 5 -23.16 -2.73 2.54
CA TRP A 5 -21.85 -2.98 3.13
C TRP A 5 -21.84 -4.24 4.00
N ALA A 6 -22.95 -4.52 4.69
CA ALA A 6 -23.10 -5.75 5.47
C ALA A 6 -23.05 -7.01 4.57
N SER A 7 -23.56 -6.93 3.33
CA SER A 7 -23.44 -8.03 2.36
C SER A 7 -22.03 -8.20 1.78
N LEU A 8 -21.18 -7.17 1.84
CA LEU A 8 -19.78 -7.27 1.44
C LEU A 8 -18.90 -7.85 2.55
N TYR A 9 -19.34 -7.82 3.80
CA TYR A 9 -18.57 -8.33 4.93
C TYR A 9 -18.06 -9.77 4.77
N PRO A 10 -18.85 -10.75 4.28
CA PRO A 10 -18.36 -12.10 4.06
C PRO A 10 -17.24 -12.15 3.03
N VAL A 11 -17.37 -11.40 1.93
CA VAL A 11 -16.36 -11.33 0.86
C VAL A 11 -15.08 -10.62 1.34
N ILE A 12 -15.24 -9.54 2.10
CA ILE A 12 -14.11 -8.80 2.70
C ILE A 12 -13.41 -9.68 3.73
N ALA A 13 -14.15 -10.34 4.63
CA ALA A 13 -13.60 -11.24 5.62
C ALA A 13 -12.90 -12.43 4.97
N GLU A 14 -13.47 -13.02 3.92
CA GLU A 14 -12.84 -14.09 3.15
C GLU A 14 -11.54 -13.61 2.48
N ASN A 15 -11.52 -12.42 1.88
CA ASN A 15 -10.31 -11.85 1.27
C ASN A 15 -9.23 -11.49 2.30
N ILE A 16 -9.61 -11.12 3.52
CA ILE A 16 -8.67 -10.87 4.63
C ILE A 16 -8.12 -12.20 5.19
N ASN A 17 -8.97 -13.24 5.28
CA ASN A 17 -8.63 -14.52 5.89
C ASN A 17 -7.93 -15.50 4.92
N ASN A 18 -8.25 -15.45 3.62
CA ASN A 18 -7.48 -16.14 2.59
C ASN A 18 -6.14 -15.43 2.47
N ALA A 19 -5.08 -16.10 2.92
CA ALA A 19 -3.70 -15.66 3.05
C ALA A 19 -3.02 -15.08 1.79
N GLN A 20 -3.75 -14.82 0.71
CA GLN A 20 -3.25 -14.18 -0.52
C GLN A 20 -3.03 -12.68 -0.38
N THR A 21 -3.67 -12.02 0.59
CA THR A 21 -3.50 -10.58 0.85
C THR A 21 -2.49 -10.27 1.96
N GLN A 22 -2.06 -11.30 2.71
CA GLN A 22 -1.03 -11.14 3.71
C GLN A 22 0.34 -11.18 3.05
N SER A 23 0.94 -10.00 2.94
CA SER A 23 2.34 -9.84 2.56
C SER A 23 3.21 -10.90 3.23
N VAL A 24 4.19 -11.42 2.49
CA VAL A 24 5.21 -12.33 3.05
C VAL A 24 5.90 -11.72 4.27
N LEU A 25 5.87 -10.39 4.40
CA LEU A 25 6.40 -9.66 5.55
C LEU A 25 5.74 -10.04 6.88
N GLY A 26 4.47 -10.44 6.87
CA GLY A 26 3.77 -10.96 8.05
C GLY A 26 4.30 -12.30 8.56
N LYS A 27 5.12 -13.01 7.78
CA LYS A 27 5.76 -14.27 8.18
C LYS A 27 7.15 -14.07 8.80
N PHE A 28 7.71 -12.87 8.71
CA PHE A 28 8.97 -12.54 9.37
C PHE A 28 8.74 -12.10 10.82
N SER A 29 9.84 -11.86 11.55
CA SER A 29 9.74 -11.20 12.85
C SER A 29 9.09 -9.83 12.69
N THR A 30 8.37 -9.37 13.72
CA THR A 30 7.71 -8.06 13.70
C THR A 30 8.66 -6.94 13.30
N VAL A 31 9.90 -6.99 13.80
CA VAL A 31 10.95 -6.03 13.46
C VAL A 31 11.39 -6.17 11.99
N GLY A 32 11.64 -7.40 11.52
CA GLY A 32 12.10 -7.64 10.15
C GLY A 32 11.09 -7.24 9.09
N GLY A 33 9.82 -7.60 9.26
CA GLY A 33 8.74 -7.20 8.34
C GLY A 33 8.55 -5.69 8.30
N ARG A 34 8.56 -5.05 9.48
CA ARG A 34 8.46 -3.59 9.63
C ARG A 34 9.63 -2.86 8.95
N ASP A 35 10.86 -3.30 9.16
CA ASP A 35 12.04 -2.62 8.60
C ASP A 35 12.09 -2.71 7.07
N VAL A 36 11.73 -3.86 6.50
CA VAL A 36 11.61 -4.00 5.04
C VAL A 36 10.52 -3.08 4.50
N ALA A 37 9.35 -3.04 5.13
CA ALA A 37 8.28 -2.14 4.74
C ALA A 37 8.72 -0.67 4.81
N ALA A 38 9.39 -0.27 5.90
CA ALA A 38 9.88 1.09 6.08
C ALA A 38 10.82 1.53 4.95
N VAL A 39 11.79 0.69 4.57
CA VAL A 39 12.76 1.02 3.52
C VAL A 39 12.08 1.13 2.16
N VAL A 40 11.24 0.16 1.80
CA VAL A 40 10.56 0.13 0.49
C VAL A 40 9.59 1.31 0.36
N ILE A 41 8.74 1.54 1.36
CA ILE A 41 7.75 2.62 1.36
C ILE A 41 8.47 3.97 1.27
N LYS A 42 9.53 4.17 2.06
CA LYS A 42 10.30 5.42 2.01
C LYS A 42 10.93 5.66 0.64
N GLN A 43 11.47 4.62 0.01
CA GLN A 43 12.04 4.73 -1.33
C GLN A 43 10.97 5.08 -2.37
N LEU A 44 9.81 4.43 -2.34
CA LEU A 44 8.70 4.73 -3.23
C LEU A 44 8.16 6.15 -3.04
N ALA A 45 7.98 6.58 -1.78
CA ALA A 45 7.54 7.93 -1.45
C ALA A 45 8.51 9.00 -1.97
N SER A 46 9.82 8.71 -1.95
CA SER A 46 10.84 9.63 -2.47
C SER A 46 10.74 9.87 -3.99
N THR A 47 10.22 8.89 -4.74
CA THR A 47 10.03 8.97 -6.20
C THR A 47 8.81 9.80 -6.58
N LEU A 48 7.78 9.87 -5.73
CA LEU A 48 6.50 10.56 -6.00
C LEU A 48 6.60 12.09 -6.04
N GLY A 49 7.76 12.66 -5.71
CA GLY A 49 7.97 14.11 -5.80
C GLY A 49 7.16 14.94 -4.80
N ILE A 50 6.67 14.33 -3.71
CA ILE A 50 5.96 15.04 -2.63
C ILE A 50 6.87 16.10 -1.96
N THR A 51 8.19 15.85 -1.96
CA THR A 51 9.21 16.76 -1.41
C THR A 51 10.30 17.17 -2.40
N ASN A 52 10.40 16.54 -3.58
CA ASN A 52 11.45 16.76 -4.60
C ASN A 52 10.85 16.71 -6.00
N ASN A 53 11.62 16.94 -7.07
CA ASN A 53 11.12 16.68 -8.43
C ASN A 53 10.73 15.20 -8.56
N ALA A 54 9.54 14.93 -9.12
CA ALA A 54 9.08 13.57 -9.38
C ALA A 54 10.03 12.89 -10.37
N GLU A 55 10.55 11.74 -9.99
CA GLU A 55 11.39 10.89 -10.83
C GLU A 55 10.52 9.83 -11.50
N PRO A 56 10.87 9.36 -12.72
CA PRO A 56 10.16 8.27 -13.35
C PRO A 56 10.17 7.00 -12.48
N SER A 57 9.06 6.27 -12.48
CA SER A 57 8.93 5.01 -11.74
C SER A 57 9.95 3.98 -12.26
N ASN A 58 10.61 3.29 -11.32
CA ASN A 58 11.49 2.15 -11.63
C ASN A 58 10.75 0.81 -11.67
N LEU A 59 9.43 0.81 -11.45
CA LEU A 59 8.57 -0.37 -11.57
C LEU A 59 8.10 -0.49 -13.02
N HIS A 60 8.44 -1.58 -13.69
CA HIS A 60 8.20 -1.80 -15.12
C HIS A 60 7.24 -2.95 -15.40
N THR A 61 6.97 -3.81 -14.41
CA THR A 61 6.12 -4.99 -14.55
C THR A 61 5.01 -5.01 -13.50
N ASP A 62 3.89 -5.64 -13.83
CA ASP A 62 2.77 -5.83 -12.91
C ASP A 62 3.19 -6.58 -11.64
N GLN A 63 4.15 -7.51 -11.76
CA GLN A 63 4.68 -8.26 -10.63
C GLN A 63 5.43 -7.37 -9.63
N GLU A 64 6.24 -6.42 -10.13
CA GLU A 64 6.96 -5.46 -9.28
C GLU A 64 5.97 -4.53 -8.55
N VAL A 65 4.96 -4.03 -9.27
CA VAL A 65 3.90 -3.20 -8.69
C VAL A 65 3.11 -3.97 -7.65
N GLN A 66 2.73 -5.22 -7.94
CA GLN A 66 1.97 -6.07 -7.03
C GLN A 66 2.76 -6.34 -5.74
N TRP A 67 4.05 -6.66 -5.85
CA TRP A 67 4.89 -6.86 -4.67
C TRP A 67 5.00 -5.59 -3.83
N CYS A 68 5.19 -4.43 -4.46
CA CYS A 68 5.19 -3.15 -3.75
C CYS A 68 3.85 -2.88 -3.07
N MET A 69 2.72 -3.17 -3.71
CA MET A 69 1.39 -3.06 -3.08
C MET A 69 1.27 -3.98 -1.86
N ASP A 70 1.75 -5.22 -1.93
CA ASP A 70 1.73 -6.12 -0.77
C ASP A 70 2.56 -5.56 0.39
N VAL A 71 3.72 -4.96 0.11
CA VAL A 71 4.57 -4.30 1.12
C VAL A 71 3.88 -3.07 1.71
N ILE A 72 3.23 -2.24 0.88
CA ILE A 72 2.48 -1.07 1.36
C ILE A 72 1.32 -1.51 2.24
N CYS A 73 0.53 -2.52 1.82
CA CYS A 73 -0.54 -3.11 2.63
C CYS A 73 -0.03 -3.59 4.00
N HIS A 74 1.15 -4.23 4.04
CA HIS A 74 1.78 -4.58 5.31
C HIS A 74 2.10 -3.35 6.16
N GLY A 75 2.72 -2.33 5.57
CA GLY A 75 3.03 -1.07 6.25
C GLY A 75 1.80 -0.37 6.83
N LEU A 76 0.68 -0.39 6.09
CA LEU A 76 -0.61 0.17 6.54
C LEU A 76 -1.28 -0.64 7.66
N SER A 77 -0.91 -1.91 7.81
CA SER A 77 -1.39 -2.77 8.90
C SER A 77 -0.57 -2.66 10.19
N LEU A 78 0.52 -1.87 10.18
CA LEU A 78 1.37 -1.66 11.35
C LEU A 78 0.64 -0.86 12.45
N PRO A 79 1.08 -0.98 13.72
CA PRO A 79 0.55 -0.17 14.80
C PRO A 79 0.76 1.33 14.55
N LEU A 80 -0.15 2.18 15.07
CA LEU A 80 -0.10 3.63 14.88
C LEU A 80 1.17 4.31 15.41
N SER A 81 1.99 3.63 16.22
CA SER A 81 3.33 4.10 16.57
C SER A 81 4.24 4.28 15.34
N GLU A 82 4.01 3.51 14.28
CA GLU A 82 4.72 3.57 12.99
C GLU A 82 4.11 4.61 12.04
N HIS A 83 3.68 5.75 12.58
CA HIS A 83 2.92 6.77 11.86
C HIS A 83 3.60 7.28 10.57
N ASP A 84 4.92 7.40 10.53
CA ASP A 84 5.64 7.83 9.33
C ASP A 84 5.52 6.83 8.18
N ILE A 85 5.62 5.53 8.47
CA ILE A 85 5.46 4.45 7.47
C ILE A 85 4.04 4.48 6.93
N ILE A 86 3.04 4.62 7.82
CA ILE A 86 1.62 4.65 7.45
C ILE A 86 1.32 5.88 6.59
N LYS A 87 1.80 7.06 7.00
CA LYS A 87 1.61 8.33 6.27
C LYS A 87 2.17 8.24 4.85
N ASP A 88 3.40 7.76 4.70
CA ASP A 88 4.03 7.61 3.39
C ASP A 88 3.31 6.54 2.54
N GLY A 89 2.88 5.44 3.15
CA GLY A 89 2.07 4.40 2.49
C GLY A 89 0.74 4.91 1.94
N VAL A 90 0.02 5.74 2.70
CA VAL A 90 -1.24 6.37 2.27
C VAL A 90 -0.98 7.32 1.10
N ASN A 91 0.06 8.15 1.19
CA ASN A 91 0.39 9.09 0.11
C ASN A 91 0.69 8.35 -1.20
N ILE A 92 1.42 7.23 -1.16
CA ILE A 92 1.68 6.42 -2.34
C ILE A 92 0.39 5.91 -2.97
N TYR A 93 -0.52 5.37 -2.16
CA TYR A 93 -1.81 4.89 -2.65
C TYR A 93 -2.64 6.01 -3.26
N CYS A 94 -2.69 7.18 -2.62
CA CYS A 94 -3.41 8.34 -3.14
C CYS A 94 -2.89 8.75 -4.51
N GLU A 95 -1.57 8.84 -4.70
CA GLU A 95 -0.97 9.20 -5.98
C GLU A 95 -1.23 8.14 -7.06
N TRP A 96 -1.03 6.86 -6.74
CA TRP A 96 -1.24 5.77 -7.70
C TRP A 96 -2.70 5.65 -8.13
N ILE A 97 -3.64 5.76 -7.19
CA ILE A 97 -5.07 5.77 -7.51
C ILE A 97 -5.40 7.01 -8.35
N SER A 98 -4.91 8.19 -7.97
CA SER A 98 -5.17 9.44 -8.71
C SER A 98 -4.68 9.38 -10.16
N ALA A 99 -3.57 8.68 -10.42
CA ALA A 99 -3.06 8.45 -11.78
C ALA A 99 -3.97 7.56 -12.65
N VAL A 100 -4.77 6.68 -12.03
CA VAL A 100 -5.68 5.76 -12.72
C VAL A 100 -7.11 6.31 -12.80
N LEU A 101 -7.46 7.27 -11.95
CA LEU A 101 -8.77 7.91 -12.00
C LEU A 101 -8.95 8.67 -13.33
N PRO A 102 -10.17 8.65 -13.92
CA PRO A 102 -10.46 9.45 -15.09
C PRO A 102 -10.14 10.91 -14.81
N GLN A 103 -9.26 11.51 -15.61
CA GLN A 103 -9.04 12.95 -15.59
C GLN A 103 -10.40 13.60 -15.89
N THR A 104 -11.02 14.22 -14.89
CA THR A 104 -12.24 15.01 -15.09
C THR A 104 -11.91 16.08 -16.12
N LYS A 105 -12.42 15.90 -17.35
CA LYS A 105 -12.35 16.92 -18.39
C LYS A 105 -13.15 18.12 -17.90
N ILE A 106 -12.44 19.19 -17.52
CA ILE A 106 -12.99 20.53 -17.30
C ILE A 106 -13.32 21.12 -18.66
#